data_AF-W3V3L7-F1
#
_entry.id   AF-W3V3L7-F1
#
_cell.length_a   1.000
_cell.length_b   1.000
_cell.length_c   1.000
_cell.angle_alpha   90.00
_cell.angle_beta   90.00
_cell.angle_gamma   90.00
#
_symmetry.space_group_name_H-M   'P 1'
#
loop_
_entity.id
_entity.type
_entity.pdbx_description
1 polymer ?
#
loop_
_entity_poly.entity_id
_entity_poly.type
_entity_poly.pdbx_seq_one_letter_code
_entity_poly.pdbx_strand_id
1 'polypeptide(L)'
;MTIIPTKLQLMPFFSNTFLEKTARRCGFMERLRNIGPQSLVLSLIAALSKGNCTSIADLHRQFNGMCLSEKHTVAYKPFHNQLRKSAFADFMKTLVTFAMAQLTEKALPPYPKNSASLTISSCRMAAHSTFIPS
;
A
#
# COMPACT_ATOMS: atom_id res chain seq x y z
N MET A 1 -28.96 -5.04 -7.77
CA MET A 1 -27.66 -5.29 -7.13
C MET A 1 -26.60 -5.30 -8.21
N THR A 2 -25.85 -4.20 -8.37
CA THR A 2 -24.79 -4.11 -9.37
C THR A 2 -23.60 -4.90 -8.84
N ILE A 3 -23.43 -6.13 -9.31
CA ILE A 3 -22.19 -6.90 -9.10
C ILE A 3 -21.15 -6.18 -9.96
N ILE A 4 -20.58 -5.08 -9.47
CA ILE A 4 -19.37 -4.54 -10.06
C ILE A 4 -18.34 -5.66 -9.88
N PRO A 5 -17.80 -6.25 -10.95
CA PRO A 5 -16.83 -7.31 -10.80
C PRO A 5 -15.64 -6.68 -10.07
N THR A 6 -15.42 -7.09 -8.82
CA THR A 6 -14.28 -6.70 -7.98
C THR A 6 -12.97 -6.85 -8.73
N LYS A 7 -12.92 -7.81 -9.66
CA LYS A 7 -11.87 -8.01 -10.67
C LYS A 7 -11.52 -6.73 -11.45
N LEU A 8 -12.48 -5.99 -12.00
CA LEU A 8 -12.20 -4.76 -12.76
C LEU A 8 -11.67 -3.62 -11.87
N GLN A 9 -11.99 -3.59 -10.58
CA GLN A 9 -11.53 -2.55 -9.66
C GLN A 9 -10.11 -2.83 -9.14
N LEU A 10 -9.78 -4.11 -8.92
CA LEU A 10 -8.48 -4.54 -8.40
C LEU A 10 -7.43 -4.74 -9.50
N MET A 11 -7.82 -5.04 -10.74
CA MET A 11 -6.87 -5.26 -11.85
C MET A 11 -5.89 -4.10 -12.07
N PRO A 12 -6.32 -2.82 -12.06
CA PRO A 12 -5.39 -1.69 -12.19
C PRO A 12 -4.39 -1.60 -11.04
N PHE A 13 -4.82 -1.93 -9.81
CA PHE A 13 -3.97 -1.92 -8.61
C PHE A 13 -2.83 -2.94 -8.69
N PHE A 14 -3.08 -4.11 -9.29
CA PHE A 14 -2.08 -5.14 -9.51
C PHE A 14 -1.28 -5.00 -10.81
N SER A 15 -1.47 -3.91 -11.55
CA SER A 15 -0.70 -3.70 -12.78
C SER A 15 0.78 -3.46 -12.46
N ASN A 16 1.66 -4.15 -13.19
CA ASN A 16 3.10 -4.04 -12.96
C ASN A 16 3.59 -2.59 -13.08
N THR A 17 3.08 -1.87 -14.09
CA THR A 17 3.43 -0.49 -14.38
C THR A 17 3.08 0.46 -13.23
N PHE A 18 1.93 0.25 -12.57
CA PHE A 18 1.54 1.04 -11.40
C PHE A 18 2.43 0.74 -10.19
N LEU A 19 2.65 -0.55 -9.88
CA LEU A 19 3.44 -0.97 -8.74
C LEU A 19 4.91 -0.56 -8.87
N GLU A 20 5.50 -0.68 -10.07
CA GLU A 20 6.86 -0.21 -10.33
C GLU A 20 6.99 1.31 -10.21
N LYS A 21 6.07 2.09 -10.80
CA LYS A 21 6.08 3.55 -10.68
C LYS A 21 5.97 4.00 -9.22
N THR A 22 5.09 3.34 -8.46
CA THR A 22 4.88 3.65 -7.05
C THR A 22 6.10 3.26 -6.21
N ALA A 23 6.69 2.08 -6.45
CA ALA A 23 7.91 1.64 -5.78
C ALA A 23 9.11 2.58 -6.07
N ARG A 24 9.22 3.11 -7.30
CA ARG A 24 10.24 4.10 -7.66
C ARG A 24 10.01 5.44 -6.97
N ARG A 25 8.76 5.92 -6.94
CA ARG A 25 8.40 7.19 -6.27
C ARG A 25 8.70 7.16 -4.77
N CYS A 26 8.52 6.02 -4.11
CA CYS A 26 8.84 5.83 -2.70
C CYS A 26 10.33 5.54 -2.44
N GLY A 27 11.18 5.46 -3.47
CA GLY A 27 12.60 5.10 -3.33
C GLY A 27 12.85 3.64 -2.91
N PHE A 28 11.83 2.78 -3.01
CA PHE A 28 11.91 1.40 -2.54
C PHE A 28 12.76 0.51 -3.48
N MET A 29 12.55 0.66 -4.79
CA MET A 29 13.24 -0.10 -5.83
C MET A 29 13.69 0.78 -6.99
N GLU A 30 14.98 1.13 -7.00
CA GLU A 30 15.62 1.79 -8.15
C GLU A 30 16.12 0.77 -9.19
N ARG A 31 16.62 -0.39 -8.70
CA ARG A 31 17.07 -1.51 -9.52
C ARG A 31 16.22 -2.75 -9.24
N LEU A 32 15.56 -3.26 -10.28
CA LEU A 32 14.85 -4.53 -10.26
C LEU A 32 15.89 -5.65 -10.34
N ARG A 33 16.24 -6.24 -9.20
CA ARG A 33 17.05 -7.48 -9.13
C ARG A 33 16.08 -8.68 -9.10
N ASN A 34 16.39 -9.73 -8.33
CA ASN A 34 15.52 -10.90 -8.20
C ASN A 34 14.20 -10.67 -7.43
N ILE A 35 14.04 -9.53 -6.74
CA ILE A 35 12.78 -9.18 -6.06
C ILE A 35 12.12 -8.04 -6.84
N GLY A 36 11.03 -8.35 -7.54
CA GLY A 36 10.18 -7.35 -8.21
C GLY A 36 9.08 -6.82 -7.28
N PRO A 37 8.60 -5.58 -7.47
CA PRO A 37 7.58 -4.99 -6.61
C PRO A 37 6.23 -5.70 -6.76
N GLN A 38 5.86 -6.12 -7.98
CA GLN A 38 4.62 -6.87 -8.20
C GLN A 38 4.65 -8.25 -7.54
N SER A 39 5.72 -9.04 -7.75
CA SER A 39 5.82 -10.36 -7.16
C SER A 39 5.86 -10.30 -5.64
N LEU A 40 6.54 -9.30 -5.07
CA LEU A 40 6.56 -9.05 -3.63
C LEU A 40 5.17 -8.72 -3.08
N VAL A 41 4.46 -7.77 -3.69
CA VAL A 41 3.12 -7.37 -3.20
C VAL A 41 2.13 -8.54 -3.29
N LEU A 42 2.14 -9.27 -4.40
CA LEU A 42 1.27 -10.44 -4.58
C LEU A 42 1.58 -11.55 -3.57
N SER A 43 2.86 -11.81 -3.31
CA SER A 43 3.25 -12.83 -2.33
C SER A 43 2.87 -12.46 -0.90
N LEU A 44 2.98 -11.17 -0.55
CA LEU A 44 2.55 -10.67 0.76
C LEU A 44 1.04 -10.82 0.92
N ILE A 45 0.26 -10.43 -0.09
CA ILE A 45 -1.20 -10.58 -0.05
C ILE A 45 -1.60 -12.05 0.04
N ALA A 46 -0.95 -12.93 -0.73
CA ALA A 46 -1.20 -14.37 -0.67
C ALA A 46 -0.83 -15.00 0.68
N ALA A 47 0.28 -14.58 1.29
CA ALA A 47 0.69 -15.07 2.60
C ALA A 47 -0.25 -14.58 3.71
N LEU A 48 -0.63 -13.31 3.66
CA LEU A 48 -1.47 -12.68 4.69
C LEU A 48 -2.94 -13.09 4.57
N SER A 49 -3.45 -13.36 3.36
CA SER A 49 -4.83 -13.82 3.16
C SER A 49 -5.09 -15.23 3.69
N LYS A 50 -4.04 -16.05 3.81
CA LYS A 50 -4.13 -17.41 4.36
C LYS A 50 -4.32 -17.44 5.88
N GLY A 51 -4.05 -16.32 6.58
CA GLY A 51 -4.27 -16.18 8.03
C GLY A 51 -3.29 -16.96 8.94
N ASN A 52 -2.36 -17.73 8.38
CA ASN A 52 -1.39 -18.55 9.12
C ASN A 52 0.06 -18.04 9.03
N CYS A 53 0.25 -16.81 8.57
CA CYS A 53 1.57 -16.19 8.50
C CYS A 53 1.99 -15.67 9.87
N THR A 54 2.93 -16.37 10.53
CA THR A 54 3.39 -16.01 11.89
C THR A 54 4.77 -15.39 11.92
N SER A 55 5.53 -15.53 10.82
CA SER A 55 6.92 -15.08 10.75
C SER A 55 7.29 -14.52 9.37
N ILE A 56 8.38 -13.74 9.32
CA ILE A 56 8.97 -13.28 8.04
C ILE A 56 9.43 -14.47 7.18
N ALA A 57 9.78 -15.60 7.81
CA ALA A 57 10.13 -16.82 7.09
C ALA A 57 8.94 -17.40 6.32
N ASP A 58 7.71 -17.22 6.82
CA ASP A 58 6.51 -17.66 6.10
C ASP A 58 6.22 -16.77 4.89
N LEU A 59 6.42 -15.45 5.02
CA LEU A 59 6.36 -14.52 3.89
C LEU A 59 7.39 -14.87 2.82
N HIS A 60 8.61 -15.21 3.25
CA HIS A 60 9.71 -15.59 2.37
C HIS A 60 9.44 -16.91 1.65
N ARG A 61 8.94 -17.93 2.36
CA ARG A 61 8.51 -19.21 1.78
C ARG A 61 7.41 -19.02 0.76
N GLN A 62 6.41 -18.18 1.06
CA GLN A 62 5.35 -17.87 0.10
C GLN A 62 5.90 -17.17 -1.14
N PHE A 63 6.80 -16.20 -0.99
CA PHE A 63 7.45 -15.53 -2.11
C PHE A 63 8.19 -16.51 -3.01
N ASN A 64 9.08 -17.34 -2.45
CA ASN A 64 9.83 -18.33 -3.22
C ASN A 64 8.93 -19.41 -3.83
N GLY A 65 7.85 -19.81 -3.14
CA GLY A 65 6.86 -20.76 -3.66
C GLY A 65 6.05 -20.23 -4.85
N MET A 66 6.01 -18.91 -5.05
CA MET A 66 5.39 -18.26 -6.20
C MET A 66 6.37 -18.02 -7.37
N CYS A 67 7.66 -18.30 -7.18
CA CYS A 67 8.65 -18.20 -8.26
C CYS A 67 8.53 -19.42 -9.19
N LEU A 68 8.45 -19.18 -10.51
CA LEU A 68 8.34 -20.24 -11.52
C LEU A 68 9.63 -21.05 -11.74
N SER A 69 10.77 -20.58 -11.23
CA SER A 69 12.07 -21.24 -11.37
C SER A 69 12.95 -20.97 -10.16
N GLU A 70 13.79 -21.96 -9.82
CA GLU A 70 14.77 -21.87 -8.74
C GLU A 70 15.73 -20.69 -8.89
N LYS A 71 16.06 -20.30 -10.14
CA LYS A 71 16.92 -19.13 -10.43
C LYS A 71 16.32 -17.79 -9.98
N HIS A 72 15.00 -17.74 -9.81
CA HIS A 72 14.29 -16.56 -9.33
C HIS A 72 13.99 -16.62 -7.83
N THR A 73 14.30 -17.73 -7.16
CA THR A 73 14.22 -17.79 -5.71
C THR A 73 15.26 -16.86 -5.10
N VAL A 74 14.92 -16.33 -3.93
CA VAL A 74 15.75 -15.39 -3.23
C VAL A 74 16.14 -15.99 -1.89
N ALA A 75 17.38 -15.78 -1.46
CA ALA A 75 17.78 -16.18 -0.12
C ALA A 75 17.06 -15.34 0.95
N TYR A 76 16.94 -15.87 2.16
CA TYR A 76 16.22 -15.18 3.23
C TYR A 76 16.78 -13.79 3.55
N LYS A 77 18.12 -13.65 3.62
CA LYS A 77 18.80 -12.40 3.98
C LYS A 77 18.48 -11.22 3.03
N PRO A 78 18.62 -11.34 1.69
CA PRO A 78 18.23 -10.26 0.79
C PRO A 78 16.73 -9.94 0.83
N PHE A 79 15.86 -10.94 1.03
CA PHE A 79 14.42 -10.71 1.20
C PHE A 79 14.12 -9.89 2.45
N HIS A 80 14.64 -10.33 3.61
CA HIS A 80 14.50 -9.63 4.88
C HIS A 80 15.06 -8.19 4.81
N ASN A 81 16.19 -7.99 4.13
CA ASN A 81 16.78 -6.67 3.95
C ASN A 81 15.90 -5.72 3.13
N GLN A 82 15.08 -6.21 2.19
CA GLN A 82 14.10 -5.35 1.51
C GLN A 82 13.02 -4.88 2.47
N LEU A 83 12.48 -5.79 3.29
CA LEU A 83 11.43 -5.46 4.25
C LEU A 83 11.89 -4.49 5.35
N ARG A 84 13.18 -4.51 5.70
CA ARG A 84 13.76 -3.60 6.70
C ARG A 84 13.86 -2.14 6.21
N LYS A 85 13.80 -1.88 4.91
CA LYS A 85 13.92 -0.51 4.37
C LYS A 85 12.74 0.35 4.84
N SER A 86 12.99 1.57 5.29
CA SER A 86 11.91 2.54 5.58
C SER A 86 11.02 2.78 4.35
N ALA A 87 11.63 2.85 3.16
CA ALA A 87 10.94 2.98 1.89
C ALA A 87 9.92 1.85 1.61
N PHE A 88 10.10 0.65 2.18
CA PHE A 88 9.11 -0.43 2.08
C PHE A 88 7.82 -0.07 2.82
N ALA A 89 7.93 0.50 4.02
CA ALA A 89 6.78 0.92 4.81
C ALA A 89 6.01 2.04 4.10
N ASP A 90 6.71 3.01 3.52
CA ASP A 90 6.09 4.12 2.77
C ASP A 90 5.42 3.62 1.48
N PHE A 91 6.04 2.66 0.80
CA PHE A 91 5.47 1.98 -0.36
C PHE A 91 4.16 1.25 0.02
N MET A 92 4.18 0.41 1.06
CA MET A 92 2.98 -0.32 1.49
C MET A 92 1.87 0.60 1.98
N LYS A 93 2.19 1.66 2.75
CA LYS A 93 1.22 2.68 3.16
C LYS A 93 0.56 3.34 1.95
N THR A 94 1.36 3.75 0.97
CA THR A 94 0.84 4.39 -0.26
C THR A 94 -0.11 3.46 -1.01
N LEU A 95 0.26 2.18 -1.15
CA LEU A 95 -0.59 1.18 -1.80
C LEU A 95 -1.89 0.95 -1.05
N VAL A 96 -1.85 0.77 0.27
CA VAL A 96 -3.05 0.54 1.08
C VAL A 96 -3.95 1.76 1.06
N THR A 97 -3.42 2.98 1.19
CA THR A 97 -4.20 4.22 1.08
C THR A 97 -4.90 4.31 -0.29
N PHE A 98 -4.20 3.99 -1.37
CA PHE A 98 -4.79 3.97 -2.71
C PHE A 98 -5.90 2.92 -2.81
N ALA A 99 -5.67 1.70 -2.32
CA ALA A 99 -6.68 0.64 -2.31
C ALA A 99 -7.92 1.03 -1.49
N MET A 100 -7.73 1.63 -0.31
CA MET A 100 -8.81 2.11 0.55
C MET A 100 -9.61 3.24 -0.11
N ALA A 101 -8.95 4.19 -0.78
CA ALA A 101 -9.64 5.26 -1.50
C ALA A 101 -10.53 4.70 -2.62
N GLN A 102 -9.99 3.76 -3.42
CA GLN A 102 -10.73 3.11 -4.51
C GLN A 102 -11.93 2.30 -4.01
N LEU A 103 -11.81 1.68 -2.83
CA LEU A 103 -12.90 0.93 -2.19
C LEU A 103 -13.94 1.86 -1.55
N THR A 104 -13.50 2.96 -0.92
CA THR A 104 -14.38 3.88 -0.16
C THR A 104 -15.18 4.80 -1.06
N GLU A 105 -14.57 5.37 -2.11
CA GLU A 105 -15.26 6.26 -3.07
C GLU A 105 -16.45 5.58 -3.76
N LYS A 106 -16.47 4.24 -3.82
CA LYS A 106 -17.52 3.47 -4.50
C LYS A 106 -18.44 2.69 -3.57
N ALA A 107 -18.10 2.62 -2.27
CA ALA A 107 -18.95 1.99 -1.25
C ALA A 107 -19.91 2.99 -0.58
N LEU A 108 -19.60 4.29 -0.61
CA LEU A 108 -20.50 5.34 -0.12
C LEU A 108 -21.48 5.77 -1.22
N PRO A 109 -22.80 5.96 -0.95
CA PRO A 109 -23.66 6.71 -1.86
C PRO A 109 -23.05 8.09 -2.13
N PRO A 110 -23.27 8.68 -3.33
CA PRO A 110 -22.75 10.01 -3.64
C PRO A 110 -23.19 10.98 -2.53
N TYR A 111 -22.21 11.54 -1.82
CA TYR A 111 -22.46 12.59 -0.85
C TYR A 111 -23.26 13.69 -1.56
N PRO A 112 -24.43 14.11 -1.03
CA PRO A 112 -25.22 15.14 -1.69
C PRO A 112 -24.34 16.38 -1.86
N LYS A 113 -24.07 16.76 -3.11
CA LYS A 113 -23.23 17.89 -3.50
C LYS A 113 -23.93 19.24 -3.24
N ASN A 114 -24.60 19.35 -2.10
CA ASN A 114 -25.41 20.49 -1.72
C ASN A 114 -25.09 20.86 -0.26
N SER A 115 -23.84 21.26 0.00
CA SER A 115 -23.55 22.20 1.09
C SER A 115 -22.18 22.82 0.85
N ALA A 116 -22.23 24.10 0.48
CA ALA A 116 -21.19 25.12 0.48
C ALA A 116 -19.80 24.75 1.04
N SER A 117 -18.80 25.01 0.20
CA SER A 117 -17.51 25.62 0.54
C SER A 117 -17.11 25.61 2.03
N LEU A 118 -16.45 24.54 2.50
CA LEU A 118 -15.50 24.69 3.59
C LEU A 118 -14.11 24.89 3.00
N THR A 119 -13.76 26.16 2.86
CA THR A 119 -12.40 26.65 2.65
C THR A 119 -11.50 26.00 3.70
N ILE A 120 -10.47 25.27 3.26
CA ILE A 120 -9.33 24.90 4.09
C ILE A 120 -8.57 26.20 4.35
N SER A 121 -9.04 26.99 5.31
CA SER A 121 -8.35 28.18 5.81
C SER A 121 -7.55 27.79 7.05
N SER A 122 -6.23 27.72 6.86
CA SER A 122 -5.22 28.20 7.81
C SER A 122 -5.49 27.96 9.30
N CYS A 123 -5.03 26.84 9.85
CA CYS A 123 -4.61 26.79 11.26
C CYS A 123 -3.11 27.10 11.32
N ARG A 124 -2.79 28.39 11.18
CA ARG A 124 -1.53 29.01 11.61
C ARG A 124 -1.76 29.54 13.03
N MET A 125 -0.79 29.29 13.91
CA MET A 125 -0.70 29.66 15.32
C MET A 125 -1.30 31.02 15.71
N ALA A 126 -2.00 31.06 16.86
CA ALA A 126 -1.80 32.05 17.93
C ALA A 126 -2.65 31.70 19.15
N ALA A 127 -2.06 31.00 20.13
CA ALA A 127 -2.62 30.96 21.49
C ALA A 127 -2.22 32.26 22.18
N HIS A 128 -3.12 33.24 22.17
CA HIS A 128 -2.98 34.48 22.93
C HIS A 128 -3.56 34.28 24.34
N SER A 129 -2.67 34.39 25.32
CA SER A 129 -2.97 34.50 26.74
C SER A 129 -3.84 35.73 27.04
N THR A 130 -4.94 35.57 27.77
CA THR A 130 -5.72 36.61 28.44
C THR A 130 -6.26 35.97 29.73
N PHE A 131 -5.67 36.26 30.89
CA PHE A 131 -5.98 37.38 31.80
C PHE A 131 -7.44 37.35 32.30
N ILE A 132 -7.62 36.86 33.53
CA ILE A 132 -8.86 36.93 34.33
C ILE A 132 -8.50 37.67 35.63
N PRO A 133 -9.16 38.80 35.98
CA PRO A 133 -9.08 39.36 37.31
C PRO A 133 -10.27 38.89 38.17
N SER A 134 -10.00 38.66 39.45
CA SER A 134 -10.96 38.75 40.56
C SER A 134 -10.19 39.25 41.78
#